data_AF-A0A843L2C3-F1
#
_entry.id   AF-A0A843L2C3-F1
#
_cell.length_a   1.000
_cell.length_b   1.000
_cell.length_c   1.000
_cell.angle_alpha   90.00
_cell.angle_beta   90.00
_cell.angle_gamma   90.00
#
_symmetry.space_group_name_H-M   'P 1'
#
loop_
_entity.id
_entity.type
_entity.pdbx_description
1 polymer ?
#
loop_
_entity_poly.entity_id
_entity_poly.type
_entity_poly.pdbx_seq_one_letter_code
_entity_poly.pdbx_strand_id
1 'polypeptide(L)'
;MKPFFNLRFENQDEARIKAYSLARSLDPAILNFDYNLVLPEHRVSPDPNRVVRLYKGAPRGFEQEGLLSLAIWLKKLDEIEKTKKLIESGKREEIEKLFDNHTSYNGITALVSATYNPEMAQVFAPVNSRFRDNTIYEINLPASRCVIDCHDTGRAGHSREILILGMIFPHEISRIKINNTLEESELITQCGRYVRMLHDPKSTNTEVKNPKNWKVKDE
;
A
#
# COMPACT_ATOMS: atom_id res chain seq x y z
N MET A 1 16.39 -3.54 -20.45
CA MET A 1 15.32 -2.65 -19.94
C MET A 1 15.65 -2.28 -18.50
N LYS A 2 15.79 -1.00 -18.18
CA LYS A 2 16.17 -0.52 -16.83
C LYS A 2 14.91 -0.41 -15.95
N PRO A 3 14.94 -0.86 -14.69
CA PRO A 3 13.80 -0.72 -13.77
C PRO A 3 13.46 0.76 -13.52
N PHE A 4 12.18 1.05 -13.29
CA PHE A 4 11.59 2.39 -13.10
C PHE A 4 12.21 3.23 -11.96
N PHE A 5 13.09 2.65 -11.14
CA PHE A 5 13.90 3.38 -10.16
C PHE A 5 15.04 4.23 -10.77
N ASN A 6 15.13 4.31 -12.10
CA ASN A 6 16.06 5.19 -12.83
C ASN A 6 15.37 6.44 -13.41
N LEU A 7 14.37 6.99 -12.71
CA LEU A 7 14.04 8.40 -12.92
C LEU A 7 15.23 9.21 -12.37
N ARG A 8 16.18 9.54 -13.26
CA ARG A 8 17.18 10.59 -13.04
C ARG A 8 16.45 11.92 -13.01
N PHE A 9 15.87 12.24 -11.85
CA PHE A 9 15.51 13.60 -11.54
C PHE A 9 16.77 14.27 -11.00
N GLU A 10 17.23 15.29 -11.70
CA GLU A 10 18.09 16.30 -11.07
C GLU A 10 17.24 16.88 -9.92
N ASN A 11 17.71 16.69 -8.67
CA ASN A 11 17.01 16.95 -7.40
C ASN A 11 15.76 16.10 -7.08
N GLN A 12 15.96 14.82 -6.73
CA GLN A 12 14.93 13.95 -6.15
C GLN A 12 14.23 14.55 -4.92
N ASP A 13 14.94 15.33 -4.10
CA ASP A 13 14.36 15.98 -2.91
C ASP A 13 13.36 17.08 -3.26
N GLU A 14 13.63 17.88 -4.29
CA GLU A 14 12.71 18.94 -4.70
C GLU A 14 11.42 18.39 -5.32
N ALA A 15 11.54 17.33 -6.13
CA ALA A 15 10.40 16.60 -6.67
C ALA A 15 9.55 15.99 -5.55
N ARG A 16 10.20 15.38 -4.56
CA ARG A 16 9.57 14.81 -3.36
C ARG A 16 8.81 15.86 -2.56
N ILE A 17 9.47 16.97 -2.22
CA ILE A 17 8.86 18.09 -1.46
C ILE A 17 7.62 18.62 -2.20
N LYS A 18 7.72 18.81 -3.53
CA LYS A 18 6.59 19.29 -4.34
C LYS A 18 5.43 18.29 -4.37
N ALA A 19 5.70 16.98 -4.46
CA ALA A 19 4.66 15.96 -4.44
C ALA A 19 3.92 15.93 -3.10
N TYR A 20 4.63 15.96 -1.98
CA TYR A 20 4.00 16.00 -0.65
C TYR A 20 3.27 17.31 -0.37
N SER A 21 3.81 18.45 -0.82
CA SER A 21 3.13 19.74 -0.72
C SER A 21 1.80 19.73 -1.48
N LEU A 22 1.80 19.21 -2.73
CA LEU A 22 0.58 19.02 -3.51
C LEU A 22 -0.41 18.11 -2.79
N ALA A 23 0.05 16.96 -2.30
CA ALA A 23 -0.78 15.97 -1.65
C ALA A 23 -1.47 16.53 -0.38
N ARG A 24 -0.75 17.35 0.40
CA ARG A 24 -1.29 18.06 1.58
C ARG A 24 -2.31 19.16 1.24
N SER A 25 -2.30 19.65 0.00
CA SER A 25 -3.26 20.66 -0.46
C SER A 25 -4.55 20.08 -1.06
N LEU A 26 -4.60 18.76 -1.26
CA LEU A 26 -5.79 18.08 -1.77
C LEU A 26 -6.89 18.08 -0.70
N ASP A 27 -8.13 18.31 -1.13
CA ASP A 27 -9.30 18.06 -0.30
C ASP A 27 -9.34 16.57 0.10
N PRO A 28 -9.28 16.22 1.41
CA PRO A 28 -9.32 14.83 1.85
C PRO A 28 -10.54 14.05 1.33
N ALA A 29 -11.65 14.72 1.00
CA ALA A 29 -12.84 14.10 0.43
C ALA A 29 -12.58 13.46 -0.94
N ILE A 30 -11.58 13.95 -1.71
CA ILE A 30 -11.21 13.34 -3.00
C ILE A 30 -10.60 11.95 -2.83
N LEU A 31 -10.07 11.65 -1.64
CA LEU A 31 -9.43 10.37 -1.30
C LEU A 31 -10.38 9.39 -0.59
N ASN A 32 -11.67 9.71 -0.52
CA ASN A 32 -12.72 8.85 0.00
C ASN A 32 -13.61 8.40 -1.15
N PHE A 33 -14.00 7.13 -1.14
CA PHE A 33 -15.05 6.62 -2.00
C PHE A 33 -16.43 6.99 -1.44
N ASP A 34 -17.39 7.26 -2.32
CA ASP A 34 -18.81 7.17 -1.99
C ASP A 34 -19.16 5.69 -1.79
N TYR A 35 -19.15 5.28 -0.54
CA TYR A 35 -19.30 3.89 -0.14
C TYR A 35 -20.65 3.28 -0.51
N ASN A 36 -21.67 4.11 -0.78
CA ASN A 36 -22.96 3.61 -1.26
C ASN A 36 -22.88 3.10 -2.69
N LEU A 37 -21.94 3.64 -3.49
CA LEU A 37 -21.72 3.27 -4.88
C LEU A 37 -20.72 2.11 -5.04
N VAL A 38 -19.82 1.92 -4.06
CA VAL A 38 -18.89 0.78 -4.04
C VAL A 38 -19.67 -0.52 -3.85
N LEU A 39 -19.41 -1.54 -4.68
CA LEU A 39 -20.04 -2.85 -4.56
C LEU A 39 -19.76 -3.48 -3.18
N PRO A 40 -20.76 -4.10 -2.52
CA PRO A 40 -20.61 -4.65 -1.16
C PRO A 40 -19.41 -5.59 -0.97
N GLU A 41 -19.09 -6.42 -1.97
CA GLU A 41 -17.97 -7.36 -1.94
C GLU A 41 -16.58 -6.69 -1.91
N HIS A 42 -16.48 -5.46 -2.41
CA HIS A 42 -15.25 -4.66 -2.38
C HIS A 42 -15.16 -3.77 -1.14
N ARG A 43 -16.19 -3.73 -0.29
CA ARG A 43 -16.16 -2.92 0.93
C ARG A 43 -15.31 -3.60 1.98
N VAL A 44 -14.43 -2.81 2.58
CA VAL A 44 -13.55 -3.21 3.68
C VAL A 44 -14.34 -3.40 4.97
N SER A 45 -15.44 -2.66 5.13
CA SER A 45 -16.37 -2.76 6.25
C SER A 45 -17.81 -2.44 5.79
N PRO A 46 -18.87 -2.86 6.48
CA PRO A 46 -20.20 -2.30 6.25
C PRO A 46 -20.34 -0.83 6.68
N ASP A 47 -19.52 -0.36 7.62
CA ASP A 47 -19.51 1.03 8.10
C ASP A 47 -18.37 1.82 7.44
N PRO A 48 -18.65 2.86 6.62
CA PRO A 48 -17.62 3.64 5.94
C PRO A 48 -16.69 4.39 6.91
N ASN A 49 -17.15 4.74 8.11
CA ASN A 49 -16.38 5.51 9.08
C ASN A 49 -15.57 4.62 10.03
N ARG A 50 -15.77 3.30 9.97
CA ARG A 50 -15.01 2.37 10.80
C ARG A 50 -13.53 2.52 10.50
N VAL A 51 -12.75 2.82 11.53
CA VAL A 51 -11.30 2.80 11.43
C VAL A 51 -10.84 1.34 11.31
N VAL A 52 -10.11 1.06 10.23
CA VAL A 52 -9.52 -0.24 9.93
C VAL A 52 -8.02 -0.17 10.15
N ARG A 53 -7.49 -1.22 10.79
CA ARG A 53 -6.06 -1.38 11.04
C ARG A 53 -5.45 -2.23 9.92
N LEU A 54 -4.50 -1.65 9.20
CA LEU A 54 -3.84 -2.24 8.04
C LEU A 54 -2.32 -2.16 8.18
N TYR A 55 -1.63 -2.89 7.32
CA TYR A 55 -0.17 -2.97 7.31
C TYR A 55 0.39 -2.80 5.90
N LYS A 56 1.47 -2.01 5.80
CA LYS A 56 2.19 -1.73 4.55
C LYS A 56 3.69 -1.90 4.75
N GLY A 57 4.30 -2.78 3.96
CA GLY A 57 5.76 -2.79 3.81
C GLY A 57 6.24 -1.67 2.90
N ALA A 58 7.24 -0.89 3.32
CA ALA A 58 7.85 0.16 2.50
C ALA A 58 9.24 0.55 3.07
N PRO A 59 10.07 1.28 2.31
CA PRO A 59 11.30 1.87 2.86
C PRO A 59 11.01 2.75 4.08
N ARG A 60 11.97 2.86 4.99
CA ARG A 60 11.89 3.78 6.12
C ARG A 60 11.94 5.25 5.67
N GLY A 61 11.35 6.16 6.44
CA GLY A 61 11.36 7.62 6.18
C GLY A 61 10.00 8.21 5.85
N PHE A 62 8.96 7.39 5.66
CA PHE A 62 7.61 7.85 5.36
C PHE A 62 6.78 8.18 6.61
N GLU A 63 7.34 7.99 7.81
CA GLU A 63 6.71 8.34 9.08
C GLU A 63 6.26 9.80 9.10
N GLN A 64 7.09 10.70 8.57
CA GLN A 64 6.87 12.16 8.65
C GLN A 64 6.18 12.74 7.41
N GLU A 65 6.31 12.08 6.26
CA GLU A 65 5.84 12.59 4.97
C GLU A 65 4.55 11.89 4.51
N GLY A 66 4.33 10.64 4.92
CA GLY A 66 3.24 9.78 4.44
C GLY A 66 3.69 8.92 3.26
N LEU A 67 2.81 8.07 2.72
CA LEU A 67 3.10 7.29 1.52
C LEU A 67 2.21 7.76 0.37
N LEU A 68 2.79 8.01 -0.80
CA LEU A 68 2.07 8.48 -1.99
C LEU A 68 1.88 7.35 -3.00
N SER A 69 0.70 7.30 -3.62
CA SER A 69 0.51 6.55 -4.88
C SER A 69 1.36 7.15 -5.99
N LEU A 70 1.61 6.34 -7.02
CA LEU A 70 2.39 6.78 -8.17
C LEU A 70 1.70 7.94 -8.92
N ALA A 71 0.37 7.95 -8.97
CA ALA A 71 -0.41 9.05 -9.53
C ALA A 71 -0.09 10.40 -8.85
N ILE A 72 -0.10 10.46 -7.50
CA ILE A 72 0.23 11.69 -6.78
C ILE A 72 1.70 12.05 -6.98
N TRP A 73 2.61 11.07 -6.91
CA TRP A 73 4.05 11.30 -7.10
C TRP A 73 4.35 11.95 -8.45
N LEU A 74 3.65 11.51 -9.50
CA LEU A 74 3.76 12.04 -10.87
C LEU A 74 2.83 13.22 -11.16
N LYS A 75 2.11 13.73 -10.15
CA LYS A 75 1.17 14.86 -10.24
C LYS A 75 0.04 14.62 -11.25
N LYS A 76 -0.40 13.37 -11.39
CA LYS A 76 -1.51 12.92 -12.24
C LYS A 76 -2.79 12.80 -11.42
N LEU A 77 -3.29 13.93 -10.93
CA LEU A 77 -4.46 13.96 -10.03
C LEU A 77 -5.74 13.48 -10.73
N ASP A 78 -5.83 13.63 -12.04
CA ASP A 78 -6.92 13.10 -12.85
C ASP A 78 -7.03 11.57 -12.77
N GLU A 79 -5.92 10.86 -12.57
CA GLU A 79 -5.93 9.41 -12.36
C GLU A 79 -6.57 9.02 -11.02
N ILE A 80 -6.52 9.87 -9.99
CA ILE A 80 -7.22 9.64 -8.72
C ILE A 80 -8.72 9.68 -8.95
N GLU A 81 -9.22 10.72 -9.61
CA GLU A 81 -10.63 10.85 -9.92
C GLU A 81 -11.14 9.75 -10.85
N LYS A 82 -10.37 9.39 -11.89
CA LYS A 82 -10.73 8.29 -12.80
C LYS A 82 -10.83 6.97 -12.05
N THR A 83 -9.83 6.66 -11.21
CA THR A 83 -9.81 5.45 -10.38
C THR A 83 -11.01 5.41 -9.45
N LYS A 84 -11.30 6.52 -8.76
CA LYS A 84 -12.45 6.68 -7.87
C LYS A 84 -13.76 6.43 -8.60
N LYS A 85 -14.01 7.13 -9.72
CA LYS A 85 -15.23 7.00 -10.53
C LYS A 85 -15.41 5.59 -11.08
N LEU A 86 -14.32 4.93 -11.48
CA LEU A 86 -14.38 3.55 -11.98
C LEU A 86 -14.84 2.59 -10.88
N ILE A 87 -14.24 2.66 -9.69
CA ILE A 87 -14.62 1.83 -8.54
C ILE A 87 -16.07 2.11 -8.11
N GLU A 88 -16.48 3.39 -8.07
CA GLU A 88 -17.84 3.82 -7.75
C GLU A 88 -18.87 3.51 -8.85
N SER A 89 -18.43 3.18 -10.07
CA SER A 89 -19.37 2.84 -11.14
C SER A 89 -20.07 1.49 -10.91
N GLY A 90 -19.52 0.64 -10.05
CA GLY A 90 -20.01 -0.71 -9.78
C GLY A 90 -19.86 -1.69 -10.95
N LYS A 91 -19.10 -1.33 -11.99
CA LYS A 91 -18.87 -2.20 -13.15
C LYS A 91 -17.77 -3.22 -12.86
N ARG A 92 -18.18 -4.39 -12.36
CA ARG A 92 -17.29 -5.46 -11.88
C ARG A 92 -16.11 -5.77 -12.80
N GLU A 93 -16.33 -6.01 -14.10
CA GLU A 93 -15.25 -6.36 -15.03
C GLU A 93 -14.19 -5.24 -15.18
N GLU A 94 -14.60 -3.97 -15.10
CA GLU A 94 -13.66 -2.84 -15.17
C GLU A 94 -12.85 -2.73 -13.87
N ILE A 95 -13.50 -3.00 -12.73
CA ILE A 95 -12.86 -3.00 -11.40
C ILE A 95 -11.84 -4.14 -11.30
N GLU A 96 -12.21 -5.36 -11.70
CA GLU A 96 -11.30 -6.51 -11.74
C GLU A 96 -10.06 -6.20 -12.59
N LYS A 97 -10.25 -5.64 -13.79
CA LYS A 97 -9.14 -5.21 -14.66
C LYS A 97 -8.26 -4.13 -14.03
N LEU A 98 -8.86 -3.18 -13.32
CA LEU A 98 -8.10 -2.15 -12.60
C LEU A 98 -7.22 -2.82 -11.52
N PHE A 99 -7.79 -3.73 -10.73
CA PHE A 99 -7.09 -4.42 -9.66
C PHE A 99 -5.98 -5.32 -10.20
N ASP A 100 -6.22 -6.17 -11.20
CA ASP A 100 -5.17 -7.00 -11.79
C ASP A 100 -3.99 -6.17 -12.34
N ASN A 101 -4.26 -4.98 -12.87
CA ASN A 101 -3.24 -4.12 -13.47
C ASN A 101 -2.56 -3.14 -12.50
N HIS A 102 -3.08 -2.95 -11.28
CA HIS A 102 -2.56 -1.92 -10.37
C HIS A 102 -1.12 -2.23 -9.90
N THR A 103 -0.74 -3.51 -9.87
CA THR A 103 0.62 -3.98 -9.55
C THR A 103 1.53 -4.06 -10.78
N SER A 104 1.01 -3.82 -11.99
CA SER A 104 1.82 -3.87 -13.21
C SER A 104 2.85 -2.73 -13.19
N TYR A 105 4.13 -3.09 -13.38
CA TYR A 105 5.27 -2.16 -13.32
C TYR A 105 5.19 -0.97 -14.31
N ASN A 106 4.21 -0.96 -15.22
CA ASN A 106 4.05 0.05 -16.27
C ASN A 106 2.83 0.97 -16.04
N GLY A 107 1.98 0.68 -15.05
CA GLY A 107 0.75 1.45 -14.79
C GLY A 107 0.98 2.62 -13.83
N ILE A 108 0.47 3.81 -14.16
CA ILE A 108 0.29 4.89 -13.17
C ILE A 108 -0.94 4.52 -12.34
N THR A 109 -0.71 3.98 -11.15
CA THR A 109 -1.80 3.64 -10.22
C THR A 109 -2.03 4.76 -9.22
N ALA A 110 -3.30 5.06 -8.95
CA ALA A 110 -3.74 5.91 -7.85
C ALA A 110 -3.95 5.12 -6.55
N LEU A 111 -3.64 3.82 -6.53
CA LEU A 111 -3.86 2.92 -5.40
C LEU A 111 -2.55 2.61 -4.67
N VAL A 112 -2.63 2.46 -3.36
CA VAL A 112 -1.56 1.97 -2.50
C VAL A 112 -2.00 0.67 -1.85
N SER A 113 -1.27 -0.40 -2.12
CA SER A 113 -1.51 -1.75 -1.61
C SER A 113 -1.21 -1.87 -0.11
N ALA A 114 -2.10 -2.50 0.65
CA ALA A 114 -1.94 -2.84 2.06
C ALA A 114 -2.63 -4.17 2.37
N THR A 115 -2.52 -4.65 3.61
CA THR A 115 -3.16 -5.92 4.05
C THR A 115 -3.54 -5.85 5.52
N TYR A 116 -4.47 -6.70 5.93
CA TYR A 116 -4.77 -6.94 7.34
C TYR A 116 -3.69 -7.75 8.07
N ASN A 117 -2.83 -8.45 7.33
CA ASN A 117 -1.82 -9.32 7.93
C ASN A 117 -0.43 -8.63 7.88
N PRO A 118 0.15 -8.28 9.04
CA PRO A 118 1.46 -7.64 9.07
C PRO A 118 2.59 -8.53 8.52
N GLU A 119 2.44 -9.86 8.53
CA GLU A 119 3.39 -10.77 7.89
C GLU A 119 3.31 -10.61 6.36
N MET A 120 2.10 -10.61 5.78
CA MET A 120 1.90 -10.41 4.34
C MET A 120 2.39 -9.04 3.86
N ALA A 121 2.37 -8.02 4.73
CA ALA A 121 2.87 -6.70 4.40
C ALA A 121 4.35 -6.69 4.01
N GLN A 122 5.13 -7.69 4.45
CA GLN A 122 6.54 -7.86 4.06
C GLN A 122 6.69 -8.06 2.55
N VAL A 123 5.74 -8.74 1.91
CA VAL A 123 5.73 -9.01 0.47
C VAL A 123 5.55 -7.71 -0.34
N PHE A 124 4.87 -6.72 0.25
CA PHE A 124 4.68 -5.41 -0.38
C PHE A 124 5.87 -4.46 -0.21
N ALA A 125 6.86 -4.81 0.61
CA ALA A 125 8.08 -4.02 0.71
C ALA A 125 8.98 -4.27 -0.51
N PRO A 126 9.56 -3.22 -1.12
CA PRO A 126 10.48 -3.39 -2.24
C PRO A 126 11.74 -4.13 -1.78
N VAL A 127 11.88 -5.37 -2.22
CA VAL A 127 12.97 -6.30 -1.87
C VAL A 127 14.33 -5.97 -2.50
N ASN A 128 14.47 -4.76 -3.06
CA ASN A 128 15.66 -4.38 -3.80
C ASN A 128 16.81 -4.05 -2.83
N SER A 129 17.97 -4.68 -3.02
CA SER A 129 19.20 -4.51 -2.23
C SER A 129 19.74 -3.07 -2.14
N ARG A 130 19.18 -2.14 -2.93
CA ARG A 130 19.44 -0.70 -2.84
C ARG A 130 18.74 -0.01 -1.67
N PHE A 131 17.64 -0.56 -1.16
CA PHE A 131 16.92 -0.03 0.00
C PHE A 131 17.24 -0.93 1.19
N ARG A 132 18.28 -0.56 1.96
CA ARG A 132 18.76 -1.38 3.08
C ARG A 132 17.84 -1.35 4.30
N ASP A 133 16.98 -0.34 4.39
CA ASP A 133 16.12 -0.11 5.57
C ASP A 133 14.64 -0.16 5.17
N ASN A 134 14.12 -1.36 4.93
CA ASN A 134 12.68 -1.57 4.78
C ASN A 134 12.03 -1.78 6.15
N THR A 135 10.79 -1.33 6.28
CA THR A 135 9.99 -1.37 7.51
C THR A 135 8.55 -1.80 7.17
N ILE A 136 7.76 -2.07 8.20
CA ILE A 136 6.30 -2.27 8.09
C ILE A 136 5.62 -1.18 8.90
N TYR A 137 4.72 -0.46 8.25
CA TYR A 137 3.89 0.56 8.88
C TYR A 137 2.55 -0.05 9.29
N GLU A 138 2.13 0.17 10.54
CA GLU A 138 0.74 -0.02 10.99
C GLU A 138 -0.03 1.27 10.72
N ILE A 139 -1.12 1.15 9.98
CA ILE A 139 -1.88 2.27 9.45
C ILE A 139 -3.33 2.15 9.90
N ASN A 140 -3.92 3.27 10.33
CA ASN A 140 -5.32 3.37 10.72
C ASN A 140 -6.05 4.36 9.80
N LEU A 141 -7.03 3.86 9.05
CA LEU A 141 -7.78 4.61 8.03
C LEU A 141 -9.28 4.38 8.21
N PRO A 142 -10.17 5.31 7.84
CA PRO A 142 -11.58 4.97 7.68
C PRO A 142 -11.78 4.03 6.48
N ALA A 143 -12.74 3.11 6.61
CA ALA A 143 -13.04 2.11 5.57
C ALA A 143 -13.41 2.74 4.22
N SER A 144 -13.97 3.94 4.20
CA SER A 144 -14.28 4.74 3.00
C SER A 144 -13.07 5.07 2.14
N ARG A 145 -11.84 4.96 2.65
CA ARG A 145 -10.61 5.22 1.88
C ARG A 145 -10.08 4.01 1.13
N CYS A 146 -10.70 2.85 1.32
CA CYS A 146 -10.14 1.57 0.98
C CYS A 146 -11.16 0.68 0.29
N VAL A 147 -10.68 -0.17 -0.62
CA VAL A 147 -11.45 -1.28 -1.19
C VAL A 147 -10.68 -2.59 -1.10
N ILE A 148 -11.39 -3.72 -1.03
CA ILE A 148 -10.80 -5.07 -1.05
C ILE A 148 -10.74 -5.55 -2.50
N ASP A 149 -9.56 -6.02 -2.92
CA ASP A 149 -9.46 -6.92 -4.05
C ASP A 149 -9.92 -8.33 -3.63
N CYS A 150 -11.16 -8.67 -3.99
CA CYS A 150 -11.75 -9.96 -3.70
C CYS A 150 -11.50 -11.02 -4.79
N HIS A 151 -10.81 -10.64 -5.88
CA HIS A 151 -10.60 -11.50 -7.05
C HIS A 151 -9.15 -11.95 -7.24
N ASP A 152 -8.18 -11.28 -6.57
CA ASP A 152 -6.72 -11.54 -6.54
C ASP A 152 -6.31 -12.85 -7.24
N THR A 153 -6.06 -12.74 -8.55
CA THR A 153 -5.72 -13.87 -9.43
C THR A 153 -4.21 -14.15 -9.46
N GLY A 154 -3.40 -13.21 -8.96
CA GLY A 154 -1.98 -13.40 -8.74
C GLY A 154 -1.79 -14.43 -7.63
N ARG A 155 -0.85 -15.36 -7.73
CA ARG A 155 -0.69 -16.46 -6.75
C ARG A 155 -0.28 -16.02 -5.32
N ALA A 156 -0.33 -14.72 -5.04
CA ALA A 156 -0.47 -14.16 -3.69
C ALA A 156 -1.93 -14.15 -3.18
N GLY A 157 -2.84 -14.70 -3.99
CA GLY A 157 -4.31 -14.80 -4.00
C GLY A 157 -5.03 -15.42 -2.81
N HIS A 158 -4.45 -15.32 -1.62
CA HIS A 158 -5.16 -15.56 -0.37
C HIS A 158 -5.13 -14.33 0.56
N SER A 159 -4.57 -13.20 0.09
CA SER A 159 -4.20 -12.09 0.97
C SER A 159 -5.31 -11.07 1.25
N ARG A 160 -6.39 -11.06 0.44
CA ARG A 160 -7.43 -10.00 0.46
C ARG A 160 -6.76 -8.62 0.48
N GLU A 161 -5.99 -8.34 -0.57
CA GLU A 161 -5.27 -7.09 -0.71
C GLU A 161 -6.22 -5.91 -0.54
N ILE A 162 -5.77 -4.91 0.22
CA ILE A 162 -6.51 -3.70 0.49
C ILE A 162 -5.89 -2.57 -0.32
N LEU A 163 -6.71 -1.93 -1.14
CA LEU A 163 -6.28 -0.88 -2.05
C LEU A 163 -6.74 0.46 -1.49
N ILE A 164 -5.77 1.30 -1.10
CA ILE A 164 -5.99 2.60 -0.49
C ILE A 164 -5.90 3.68 -1.57
N LEU A 165 -6.88 4.56 -1.66
CA LEU A 165 -6.90 5.63 -2.67
C LEU A 165 -5.92 6.77 -2.31
N GLY A 166 -5.03 7.06 -3.25
CA GLY A 166 -4.19 8.25 -3.31
C GLY A 166 -2.96 8.19 -2.40
N MET A 167 -3.14 8.27 -1.09
CA MET A 167 -2.01 8.34 -0.15
C MET A 167 -2.36 7.86 1.26
N ILE A 168 -1.34 7.59 2.05
CA ILE A 168 -1.43 7.41 3.51
C ILE A 168 -0.78 8.63 4.15
N PHE A 169 -1.53 9.38 4.96
CA PHE A 169 -1.02 10.56 5.64
C PHE A 169 -0.13 10.19 6.83
N PRO A 170 0.81 11.06 7.24
CA PRO A 170 1.65 10.83 8.41
C PRO A 170 0.86 10.48 9.67
N HIS A 171 -0.28 11.14 9.92
CA HIS A 171 -1.09 10.92 11.13
C HIS A 171 -1.87 9.61 11.10
N GLU A 172 -1.97 8.96 9.92
CA GLU A 172 -2.60 7.65 9.78
C GLU A 172 -1.63 6.52 10.13
N ILE A 173 -0.33 6.79 10.16
CA ILE A 173 0.71 5.85 10.58
C ILE A 173 0.78 5.86 12.11
N SER A 174 0.45 4.74 12.73
CA SER A 174 0.40 4.61 14.20
C SER A 174 1.62 3.93 14.79
N ARG A 175 2.18 2.93 14.10
CA ARG A 175 3.36 2.18 14.55
C ARG A 175 4.27 1.80 13.39
N ILE A 176 5.53 1.55 13.72
CA ILE A 176 6.58 1.20 12.75
C ILE A 176 7.34 -0.03 13.26
N LYS A 177 7.45 -1.07 12.43
CA LYS A 177 8.27 -2.25 12.69
C LYS A 177 9.67 -2.05 12.12
N ILE A 178 10.67 -1.95 12.99
CA ILE A 178 11.97 -1.34 12.65
C ILE A 178 12.76 -2.11 11.58
N ASN A 179 12.62 -3.45 11.51
CA ASN A 179 13.38 -4.27 10.56
C ASN A 179 12.45 -5.16 9.71
N ASN A 180 12.58 -5.01 8.40
CA ASN A 180 11.99 -5.90 7.40
C ASN A 180 13.06 -6.29 6.36
N THR A 181 13.95 -7.21 6.72
CA THR A 181 14.94 -7.78 5.80
C THR A 181 14.44 -9.10 5.19
N LEU A 182 15.02 -9.50 4.05
CA LEU A 182 14.71 -10.80 3.44
C LEU A 182 15.12 -11.95 4.35
N GLU A 183 16.25 -11.79 5.03
CA GLU A 183 16.87 -12.75 5.93
C GLU A 183 16.00 -12.99 7.17
N GLU A 184 15.26 -11.99 7.61
CA GLU A 184 14.29 -12.06 8.72
C GLU A 184 12.85 -12.32 8.23
N SER A 185 12.63 -12.36 6.91
CA SER A 185 11.33 -12.61 6.30
C SER A 185 11.08 -14.11 6.14
N GLU A 186 10.51 -14.73 7.18
CA GLU A 186 10.14 -16.15 7.19
C GLU A 186 9.12 -16.55 6.08
N LEU A 187 8.45 -15.58 5.44
CA LEU A 187 7.49 -15.82 4.36
C LEU A 187 8.13 -15.94 2.97
N ILE A 188 9.41 -15.63 2.83
CA ILE A 188 10.07 -15.49 1.53
C ILE A 188 11.28 -16.42 1.47
N THR A 189 11.26 -17.36 0.51
CA THR A 189 12.50 -18.02 0.07
C THR A 189 12.89 -17.46 -1.29
N GLN A 190 14.15 -17.05 -1.44
CA GLN A 190 14.70 -16.74 -2.77
C GLN A 190 14.89 -18.06 -3.52
N CYS A 191 14.18 -18.23 -4.64
CA CYS A 191 14.42 -19.30 -5.60
C CYS A 191 14.83 -18.67 -6.95
N GLY A 192 16.14 -18.47 -7.12
CA GLY A 192 16.68 -17.82 -8.33
C GLY A 192 16.26 -16.34 -8.42
N ARG A 193 15.59 -15.95 -9.51
CA ARG A 193 15.07 -14.57 -9.71
C ARG A 193 13.67 -14.34 -9.14
N TYR A 194 13.06 -15.36 -8.53
CA TYR A 194 11.69 -15.32 -8.06
C TYR A 194 11.65 -15.36 -6.52
N VAL A 195 10.83 -14.48 -5.94
CA VAL A 195 10.44 -14.52 -4.53
C VAL A 195 9.29 -15.51 -4.42
N ARG A 196 9.52 -16.65 -3.75
CA ARG A 196 8.45 -17.63 -3.49
C ARG A 196 7.88 -17.37 -2.10
N MET A 197 6.58 -17.08 -2.06
CA MET A 197 5.83 -16.96 -0.82
C MET A 197 5.52 -18.35 -0.25
N LEU A 198 5.84 -18.57 1.02
CA LEU A 198 5.42 -19.73 1.79
C LEU A 198 4.53 -19.22 2.93
N HIS A 199 3.22 -19.18 2.71
CA HIS A 199 2.28 -18.85 3.78
C HIS A 199 2.21 -20.04 4.74
N ASP A 200 2.96 -19.99 5.84
CA ASP A 200 2.84 -20.96 6.93
C ASP A 200 1.86 -20.43 8.00
N PRO A 201 0.63 -20.97 8.09
CA PRO A 201 -0.33 -20.57 9.12
C PRO A 201 0.12 -20.88 10.56
N LYS A 202 1.18 -21.68 10.73
CA LYS A 202 1.81 -21.96 12.04
C LYS A 202 3.09 -21.17 12.28
N SER A 203 3.41 -20.18 11.41
CA SER A 203 4.63 -19.40 11.54
C SER A 203 4.82 -18.88 12.97
N THR A 204 6.03 -19.01 13.48
CA THR A 204 6.43 -18.52 14.80
C THR A 204 7.10 -17.15 14.71
N ASN A 205 6.87 -16.37 13.64
CA ASN A 205 7.55 -15.10 13.37
C ASN A 205 7.37 -14.10 14.54
N THR A 206 8.27 -14.21 15.51
CA THR A 206 8.25 -13.37 16.70
C THR A 206 8.58 -11.93 16.33
N GLU A 207 9.30 -11.69 15.23
CA GLU A 207 9.65 -10.35 14.80
C GLU A 207 8.45 -9.49 14.44
N VAL A 208 7.44 -10.06 13.79
CA VAL A 208 6.17 -9.37 13.51
C VAL A 208 5.18 -9.50 14.66
N LYS A 209 5.11 -10.68 15.29
CA LYS A 209 4.08 -10.99 16.29
C LYS A 209 4.37 -10.40 17.66
N ASN A 210 5.62 -10.07 17.97
CA ASN A 210 6.02 -9.47 19.24
C ASN A 210 5.71 -7.97 19.24
N PRO A 211 4.79 -7.49 20.09
CA PRO A 211 4.46 -6.06 20.15
C PRO A 211 5.64 -5.16 20.50
N LYS A 212 6.69 -5.69 21.15
CA LYS A 212 7.90 -4.91 21.52
C LYS A 212 8.72 -4.47 20.31
N ASN A 213 8.55 -5.11 19.16
CA ASN A 213 9.28 -4.79 17.94
C ASN A 213 8.61 -3.67 17.12
N TRP A 214 7.44 -3.21 17.58
CA TRP A 214 6.70 -2.10 17.02
C TRP A 214 6.92 -0.85 17.87
N LYS A 215 7.47 0.18 17.27
CA LYS A 215 7.60 1.49 17.91
C LYS A 215 6.38 2.34 17.62
N VAL A 216 5.86 3.02 18.64
CA VAL A 216 4.93 4.12 18.43
C VAL A 216 5.67 5.21 17.67
N LYS A 217 5.03 5.83 16.69
CA LYS A 217 5.69 6.79 15.79
C LYS A 217 6.36 7.97 16.51
N ASP A 218 5.83 8.36 17.68
CA ASP A 218 6.28 9.53 18.44
C ASP A 218 7.16 9.18 19.67
N GLU A 219 7.65 7.93 19.76
CA GLU A 219 8.59 7.42 20.78
C GLU A 219 10.01 7.20 20.22
#